data_AF-A0A813L4J4-F1
#
_entry.id   AF-A0A813L4J4-F1
#
_cell.length_a   1.000
_cell.length_b   1.000
_cell.length_c   1.000
_cell.angle_alpha   90.00
_cell.angle_beta   90.00
_cell.angle_gamma   90.00
#
_symmetry.space_group_name_H-M   'P 1'
#
loop_
_entity.id
_entity.type
_entity.pdbx_description
1 polymer ?
#
loop_
_entity_poly.entity_id
_entity_poly.type
_entity_poly.pdbx_seq_one_letter_code
_entity_poly.pdbx_strand_id
1 'polypeptide(L)'
;NIVYPNLFYDMETPVDPDALCDAYTDSGERVIKPRVVNYIRFCNDIDQAFGFIPDLEKQPQVYVPSPGEYVLDAGGFKPRICSDEERCWALMKRMAILMASRAIDLGTCFNDCQRAPVDIASGRIEPELFVKKLPLCQSTSTREAAFQPHEMDLLLEKYTDDNGFLRLFFLERDMQTLVEGIDPLAEKPIISPVDQRVMTPRPPSFNKSTIGFSMQKPLHLQQRPKSACQARSPRDFNSSDFSISGSATARQQRPSSAHPASRAPAGGEPPRLSAGAAPAGGEPPRQRPQSARPSGQRSSGGAPGPPRQSVMVKLTRKAYERRLRLRDIFRDADKFRRG
;
A
#
# COMPACT_ATOMS: atom_id res chain seq x y z
N ASN A 1 -5.16 9.80 25.29
CA ASN A 1 -4.48 9.58 24.00
C ASN A 1 -4.34 8.09 23.67
N ILE A 2 -5.46 7.35 23.60
CA ILE A 2 -5.43 5.88 23.41
C ILE A 2 -5.86 5.46 21.99
N VAL A 3 -6.34 6.37 21.16
CA VAL A 3 -6.88 6.02 19.84
C VAL A 3 -6.29 6.91 18.76
N TYR A 4 -5.20 6.46 18.15
CA TYR A 4 -4.81 6.96 16.83
C TYR A 4 -5.77 6.36 15.80
N PRO A 5 -6.37 7.16 14.91
CA PRO A 5 -7.43 6.71 14.00
C PRO A 5 -6.99 5.66 12.98
N ASN A 6 -5.68 5.41 12.82
CA ASN A 6 -5.16 4.36 11.95
C ASN A 6 -5.23 2.94 12.56
N LEU A 7 -5.40 2.79 13.88
CA LEU A 7 -5.33 1.48 14.57
C LEU A 7 -6.43 0.48 14.12
N PHE A 8 -7.62 0.94 13.71
CA PHE A 8 -8.75 0.03 13.41
C PHE A 8 -8.56 -0.81 12.13
N TYR A 9 -7.69 -0.39 11.22
CA TYR A 9 -7.40 -1.10 9.97
C TYR A 9 -5.90 -1.28 9.72
N ASP A 10 -5.04 -0.93 10.68
CA ASP A 10 -3.63 -1.20 10.56
C ASP A 10 -3.40 -2.70 10.71
N MET A 11 -2.94 -3.37 9.64
CA MET A 11 -2.53 -4.76 9.76
C MET A 11 -1.26 -4.90 10.62
N GLU A 12 -0.49 -3.83 10.79
CA GLU A 12 0.76 -3.84 11.53
C GLU A 12 0.56 -3.61 13.04
N THR A 13 -0.47 -2.85 13.41
CA THR A 13 -0.89 -2.66 14.81
C THR A 13 -2.39 -2.88 14.92
N PRO A 14 -2.85 -4.14 14.99
CA PRO A 14 -4.27 -4.41 15.23
C PRO A 14 -4.69 -3.74 16.55
N VAL A 15 -5.92 -3.21 16.60
CA VAL A 15 -6.52 -2.78 17.87
C VAL A 15 -6.41 -3.92 18.85
N ASP A 16 -5.65 -3.71 19.92
CA ASP A 16 -5.55 -4.66 21.01
C ASP A 16 -6.88 -4.64 21.78
N PRO A 17 -7.74 -5.67 21.61
CA PRO A 17 -9.04 -5.69 22.24
C PRO A 17 -8.92 -5.80 23.76
N ASP A 18 -7.82 -6.37 24.27
CA ASP A 18 -7.58 -6.55 25.69
C ASP A 18 -7.17 -5.23 26.32
N ALA A 19 -6.26 -4.47 25.69
CA ALA A 19 -5.92 -3.11 26.11
C ALA A 19 -7.14 -2.18 26.11
N LEU A 20 -8.02 -2.32 25.10
CA LEU A 20 -9.28 -1.57 25.05
C LEU A 20 -10.21 -1.99 26.21
N CYS A 21 -10.38 -3.29 26.45
CA CYS A 21 -11.18 -3.78 27.58
C CYS A 21 -10.64 -3.27 28.92
N ASP A 22 -9.33 -3.30 29.12
CA ASP A 22 -8.67 -2.83 30.34
C ASP A 22 -8.85 -1.31 30.54
N ALA A 23 -8.74 -0.51 29.47
CA ALA A 23 -8.92 0.94 29.54
C ALA A 23 -10.33 1.37 29.97
N TYR A 24 -11.35 0.58 29.59
CA TYR A 24 -12.75 0.85 29.92
C TYR A 24 -13.30 -0.01 31.07
N THR A 25 -12.45 -0.83 31.71
CA THR A 25 -12.83 -1.56 32.91
C THR A 25 -12.72 -0.64 34.13
N ASP A 26 -13.84 -0.43 34.84
CA ASP A 26 -13.83 0.38 36.06
C ASP A 26 -13.02 -0.33 37.17
N SER A 27 -12.01 0.37 37.68
CA SER A 27 -11.12 -0.09 38.76
C SER A 27 -11.47 0.65 40.06
N GLY A 28 -12.66 0.37 40.59
CA GLY A 28 -13.12 0.91 41.88
C GLY A 28 -13.27 -0.17 42.94
N GLU A 29 -13.02 0.17 44.22
CA GLU A 29 -13.25 -0.74 45.37
C GLU A 29 -14.69 -1.25 45.47
N ARG A 30 -15.64 -0.54 44.84
CA ARG A 30 -17.06 -0.90 44.80
C ARG A 30 -17.42 -1.86 43.65
N VAL A 31 -16.47 -2.22 42.79
CA VAL A 31 -16.73 -3.10 41.65
C VAL A 31 -16.67 -4.56 42.13
N ILE A 32 -17.83 -5.08 42.48
CA ILE A 32 -18.02 -6.51 42.80
C ILE A 32 -17.87 -7.28 41.48
N LYS A 33 -16.91 -8.21 41.42
CA LYS A 33 -16.67 -9.08 40.24
C LYS A 33 -18.00 -9.74 39.78
N PRO A 34 -18.27 -9.86 38.47
CA PRO A 34 -17.35 -9.82 37.33
C PRO A 34 -16.96 -8.40 36.88
N ARG A 35 -15.75 -8.24 36.34
CA ARG A 35 -15.29 -6.98 35.73
C ARG A 35 -16.20 -6.67 34.55
N VAL A 36 -16.94 -5.56 34.61
CA VAL A 36 -17.80 -5.10 33.53
C VAL A 36 -17.13 -3.93 32.85
N VAL A 37 -16.97 -4.02 31.54
CA VAL A 37 -16.52 -2.89 30.71
C VAL A 37 -17.60 -1.82 30.76
N ASN A 38 -17.23 -0.59 31.10
CA ASN A 38 -18.14 0.55 31.16
C ASN A 38 -18.49 1.02 29.75
N TYR A 39 -19.49 0.34 29.16
CA TYR A 39 -19.94 0.59 27.79
C TYR A 39 -20.46 2.03 27.60
N ILE A 40 -21.07 2.63 28.63
CA ILE A 40 -21.57 4.01 28.56
C ILE A 40 -20.39 4.98 28.39
N ARG A 41 -19.33 4.80 29.18
CA ARG A 41 -18.11 5.61 29.04
C ARG A 41 -17.48 5.44 27.65
N PHE A 42 -17.39 4.20 27.16
CA PHE A 42 -16.90 3.93 25.81
C PHE A 42 -17.72 4.64 24.72
N CYS A 43 -19.05 4.57 24.78
CA CYS A 43 -19.92 5.28 23.84
C CYS A 43 -19.73 6.80 23.94
N ASN A 44 -19.66 7.36 25.14
CA ASN A 44 -19.44 8.79 25.34
C ASN A 44 -18.09 9.24 24.78
N ASP A 45 -17.02 8.46 24.98
CA ASP A 45 -15.68 8.78 24.46
C ASP A 45 -15.65 8.68 22.92
N ILE A 46 -16.36 7.72 22.32
CA ILE A 46 -16.57 7.63 20.86
C ILE A 46 -17.35 8.84 20.36
N ASP A 47 -18.48 9.13 20.98
CA ASP A 47 -19.34 10.25 20.61
C ASP A 47 -18.55 11.56 20.71
N GLN A 48 -17.77 11.75 21.76
CA GLN A 48 -16.84 12.88 21.91
C GLN A 48 -15.79 12.92 20.80
N ALA A 49 -15.20 11.78 20.43
CA ALA A 49 -14.23 11.70 19.33
C ALA A 49 -14.84 12.07 17.97
N PHE A 50 -16.14 11.84 17.78
CA PHE A 50 -16.88 12.27 16.59
C PHE A 50 -17.49 13.67 16.72
N GLY A 51 -17.22 14.38 17.82
CA GLY A 51 -17.74 15.72 18.04
C GLY A 51 -19.23 15.77 18.34
N PHE A 52 -19.79 14.68 18.88
CA PHE A 52 -21.15 14.67 19.34
C PHE A 52 -21.31 15.63 20.51
N ILE A 53 -22.13 16.66 20.30
CA ILE A 53 -22.50 17.62 21.32
C ILE A 53 -23.89 17.20 21.82
N PRO A 54 -24.02 16.71 23.06
CA PRO A 54 -25.30 16.31 23.61
C PRO A 54 -26.25 17.50 23.71
N ASP A 55 -27.55 17.23 23.63
CA ASP A 55 -28.61 18.24 23.76
C ASP A 55 -28.52 19.40 22.76
N LEU A 56 -28.05 19.15 21.54
CA LEU A 56 -27.98 20.19 20.50
C LEU A 56 -29.35 20.84 20.24
N GLU A 57 -30.45 20.11 20.48
CA GLU A 57 -31.82 20.63 20.44
C GLU A 57 -32.12 21.72 21.49
N LYS A 58 -31.40 21.74 22.61
CA LYS A 58 -31.55 22.76 23.67
C LYS A 58 -30.71 24.00 23.38
N GLN A 59 -29.65 23.88 22.57
CA GLN A 59 -28.72 24.97 22.28
C GLN A 59 -28.39 25.04 20.78
N PRO A 60 -29.33 25.52 19.94
CA PRO A 60 -29.14 25.54 18.48
C PRO A 60 -28.06 26.53 18.00
N GLN A 61 -27.55 27.40 18.87
CA GLN A 61 -26.47 28.34 18.56
C GLN A 61 -25.07 27.74 18.73
N VAL A 62 -24.96 26.51 19.26
CA VAL A 62 -23.66 25.86 19.45
C VAL A 62 -23.10 25.45 18.10
N TYR A 63 -21.82 25.77 17.88
CA TYR A 63 -21.09 25.38 16.68
C TYR A 63 -21.01 23.85 16.56
N VAL A 64 -21.50 23.30 15.45
CA VAL A 64 -21.35 21.89 15.11
C VAL A 64 -20.11 21.74 14.22
N PRO A 65 -19.09 21.03 14.68
CA PRO A 65 -17.89 20.79 13.90
C PRO A 65 -18.20 19.96 12.66
N SER A 66 -17.42 20.16 11.61
CA SER A 66 -17.62 19.44 10.36
C SER A 66 -17.31 17.95 10.56
N PRO A 67 -18.01 17.04 9.86
CA PRO A 67 -17.72 15.61 9.96
C PRO A 67 -16.23 15.31 9.73
N GLY A 68 -15.59 14.71 10.73
CA GLY A 68 -14.17 14.39 10.71
C GLY A 68 -13.26 15.44 11.35
N GLU A 69 -13.70 16.64 11.69
CA GLU A 69 -12.84 17.71 12.22
C GLU A 69 -11.99 17.28 13.44
N TYR A 70 -12.51 16.41 14.30
CA TYR A 70 -11.81 15.86 15.46
C TYR A 70 -11.03 14.57 15.20
N VAL A 71 -11.23 13.96 14.04
CA VAL A 71 -10.44 12.79 13.65
C VAL A 71 -9.05 13.32 13.26
N LEU A 72 -8.03 12.93 14.03
CA LEU A 72 -6.63 13.23 13.70
C LEU A 72 -6.39 12.87 12.22
N ASP A 73 -5.81 13.80 11.47
CA ASP A 73 -5.56 13.68 10.02
C ASP A 73 -6.80 13.64 9.11
N ALA A 74 -8.00 13.94 9.59
CA ALA A 74 -9.16 14.11 8.68
C ALA A 74 -8.99 15.28 7.72
N GLY A 75 -8.17 16.26 8.09
CA GLY A 75 -7.71 17.31 7.18
C GLY A 75 -6.77 16.80 6.07
N GLY A 76 -6.52 15.50 6.01
CA GLY A 76 -5.52 14.87 5.17
C GLY A 76 -4.11 15.02 5.74
N PHE A 77 -3.17 14.40 5.04
CA PHE A 77 -1.75 14.62 5.31
C PHE A 77 -1.40 16.09 5.07
N LYS A 78 -0.71 16.69 6.03
CA LYS A 78 -0.13 18.03 5.90
C LYS A 78 1.39 17.89 5.77
N PRO A 79 2.00 18.37 4.67
CA PRO A 79 3.45 18.37 4.54
C PRO A 79 4.10 19.05 5.74
N ARG A 80 5.18 18.45 6.25
CA ARG A 80 5.95 18.99 7.36
C ARG A 80 6.78 20.19 6.89
N ILE A 81 7.08 21.07 7.82
CA ILE A 81 8.09 22.11 7.62
C ILE A 81 9.45 21.41 7.53
N CYS A 82 10.24 21.78 6.52
CA CYS A 82 11.57 21.22 6.31
C CYS A 82 12.65 22.22 6.70
N SER A 83 13.82 21.71 7.06
CA SER A 83 14.94 22.54 7.56
C SER A 83 15.38 23.64 6.60
N ASP A 84 15.25 23.42 5.29
CA ASP A 84 15.56 24.38 4.22
C ASP A 84 14.44 24.38 3.16
N GLU A 85 13.42 25.20 3.40
CA GLU A 85 12.24 25.27 2.54
C GLU A 85 12.55 25.78 1.12
N GLU A 86 13.48 26.73 0.99
CA GLU A 86 13.85 27.30 -0.30
C GLU A 86 14.55 26.26 -1.18
N ARG A 87 15.49 25.50 -0.59
CA ARG A 87 16.17 24.41 -1.30
C ARG A 87 15.24 23.26 -1.62
N CYS A 88 14.36 22.89 -0.70
CA CYS A 88 13.34 21.86 -0.95
C CYS A 88 12.40 22.29 -2.09
N TRP A 89 12.00 23.56 -2.12
CA TRP A 89 11.17 24.12 -3.20
C TRP A 89 11.88 24.12 -4.56
N ALA A 90 13.14 24.57 -4.61
CA ALA A 90 13.95 24.53 -5.83
C ALA A 90 14.15 23.09 -6.34
N LEU A 91 14.36 22.15 -5.42
CA LEU A 91 14.46 20.72 -5.70
C LEU A 91 13.15 20.18 -6.31
N MET A 92 12.00 20.46 -5.70
CA MET A 92 10.69 20.04 -6.21
C MET A 92 10.42 20.60 -7.61
N LYS A 93 10.74 21.87 -7.86
CA LYS A 93 10.63 22.47 -9.20
C LYS A 93 11.51 21.76 -10.22
N ARG A 94 12.77 21.52 -9.90
CA ARG A 94 13.70 20.79 -10.76
C ARG A 94 13.21 19.37 -11.04
N MET A 95 12.69 18.69 -10.02
CA MET A 95 12.09 17.36 -10.15
C MET A 95 10.86 17.37 -11.05
N ALA A 96 9.96 18.34 -10.88
CA ALA A 96 8.75 18.48 -11.68
C ALA A 96 9.06 18.68 -13.17
N ILE A 97 10.00 19.58 -13.49
CA ILE A 97 10.45 19.82 -14.87
C ILE A 97 11.12 18.56 -15.47
N LEU A 98 11.97 17.88 -14.70
CA LEU A 98 12.64 16.66 -15.17
C LEU A 98 11.67 15.49 -15.38
N MET A 99 10.63 15.40 -14.56
CA MET A 99 9.58 14.39 -14.72
C MET A 99 8.72 14.68 -15.94
N ALA A 100 8.25 15.92 -16.09
CA ALA A 100 7.46 16.35 -17.25
C ALA A 100 8.23 16.17 -18.57
N SER A 101 9.49 16.62 -18.63
CA SER A 101 10.32 16.52 -19.85
C SER A 101 10.66 15.08 -20.26
N ARG A 102 10.68 14.14 -19.31
CA ARG A 102 10.94 12.72 -19.59
C ARG A 102 9.67 11.86 -19.65
N ALA A 103 8.49 12.48 -19.52
CA ALA A 103 7.20 11.79 -19.40
C ALA A 103 7.23 10.68 -18.33
N ILE A 104 7.88 10.97 -17.20
CA ILE A 104 7.89 10.07 -16.04
C ILE A 104 6.69 10.41 -15.19
N ASP A 105 5.86 9.41 -14.93
CA ASP A 105 4.68 9.52 -14.07
C ASP A 105 4.96 8.83 -12.71
N LEU A 106 4.78 9.57 -11.61
CA LEU A 106 5.03 9.04 -10.25
C LEU A 106 4.08 7.89 -9.92
N GLY A 107 2.81 7.97 -10.35
CA GLY A 107 1.82 6.94 -10.06
C GLY A 107 2.21 5.58 -10.63
N THR A 108 2.78 5.55 -11.84
CA THR A 108 3.22 4.32 -12.50
C THR A 108 4.60 3.83 -12.08
N CYS A 109 5.50 4.71 -11.63
CA CYS A 109 6.87 4.35 -11.23
C CYS A 109 6.95 3.29 -10.12
N PHE A 110 5.96 3.24 -9.24
CA PHE A 110 5.97 2.38 -8.06
C PHE A 110 4.95 1.23 -8.14
N ASN A 111 4.39 0.96 -9.32
CA ASN A 111 3.47 -0.18 -9.52
C ASN A 111 4.17 -1.54 -9.38
N ASP A 112 5.46 -1.62 -9.70
CA ASP A 112 6.26 -2.84 -9.56
C ASP A 112 6.71 -3.12 -8.12
N CYS A 113 6.43 -2.21 -7.20
CA CYS A 113 6.80 -2.35 -5.80
C CYS A 113 5.76 -3.21 -5.10
N GLN A 114 6.19 -4.34 -4.51
CA GLN A 114 5.32 -5.18 -3.68
C GLN A 114 4.93 -4.39 -2.43
N ARG A 115 3.76 -3.74 -2.50
CA ARG A 115 3.18 -2.93 -1.42
C ARG A 115 1.86 -3.57 -0.98
N ALA A 116 1.48 -3.37 0.28
CA ALA A 116 0.17 -3.81 0.70
C ALA A 116 -0.92 -3.05 -0.10
N PRO A 117 -2.07 -3.67 -0.40
CA PRO A 117 -3.16 -2.99 -1.10
C PRO A 117 -3.62 -1.68 -0.43
N VAL A 118 -3.50 -1.61 0.90
CA VAL A 118 -3.80 -0.42 1.71
C VAL A 118 -2.82 0.72 1.43
N ASP A 119 -1.53 0.40 1.28
CA ASP A 119 -0.49 1.39 0.98
C ASP A 119 -0.63 1.93 -0.44
N ILE A 120 -0.97 1.06 -1.40
CA ILE A 120 -1.25 1.47 -2.77
C ILE A 120 -2.43 2.44 -2.80
N ALA A 121 -3.52 2.12 -2.09
CA ALA A 121 -4.72 2.96 -2.04
C ALA A 121 -4.50 4.29 -1.30
N SER A 122 -3.59 4.34 -0.33
CA SER A 122 -3.28 5.53 0.47
C SER A 122 -2.08 6.32 -0.06
N GLY A 123 -1.40 5.83 -1.10
CA GLY A 123 -0.19 6.43 -1.65
C GLY A 123 1.00 6.36 -0.70
N ARG A 124 1.03 5.39 0.22
CA ARG A 124 2.16 5.16 1.13
C ARG A 124 3.27 4.40 0.43
N ILE A 125 4.51 4.77 0.74
CA ILE A 125 5.71 4.09 0.27
C ILE A 125 6.83 4.28 1.29
N GLU A 126 7.64 3.24 1.50
CA GLU A 126 8.84 3.36 2.34
C GLU A 126 9.85 4.35 1.71
N PRO A 127 10.46 5.24 2.52
CA PRO A 127 11.42 6.23 2.03
C PRO A 127 12.60 5.62 1.25
N GLU A 128 13.17 4.53 1.76
CA GLU A 128 14.30 3.84 1.11
C GLU A 128 13.91 3.27 -0.25
N LEU A 129 12.70 2.72 -0.32
CA LEU A 129 12.16 2.12 -1.53
C LEU A 129 11.82 3.20 -2.57
N PHE A 130 11.35 4.37 -2.14
CA PHE A 130 11.15 5.54 -2.98
C PHE A 130 12.48 5.98 -3.65
N VAL A 131 13.53 6.23 -2.86
CA VAL A 131 14.84 6.67 -3.39
C VAL A 131 15.44 5.63 -4.33
N LYS A 132 15.33 4.34 -3.99
CA LYS A 132 15.87 3.24 -4.80
C LYS A 132 15.14 3.07 -6.13
N LYS A 133 13.82 3.29 -6.17
CA LYS A 133 12.97 2.99 -7.34
C LYS A 133 12.71 4.20 -8.23
N LEU A 134 12.92 5.42 -7.73
CA LEU A 134 12.77 6.63 -8.52
C LEU A 134 13.80 6.68 -9.66
N PRO A 135 13.39 6.70 -10.94
CA PRO A 135 14.33 6.68 -12.07
C PRO A 135 15.32 7.85 -12.11
N LEU A 136 14.97 8.97 -11.45
CA LEU A 136 15.83 10.16 -11.38
C LEU A 136 16.97 10.02 -10.36
N CYS A 137 16.85 9.13 -9.37
CA CYS A 137 17.88 8.86 -8.37
C CYS A 137 18.83 7.72 -8.77
N GLN A 138 18.49 6.96 -9.81
CA GLN A 138 19.33 5.85 -10.25
C GLN A 138 20.51 6.37 -11.08
N SER A 139 21.72 6.08 -10.60
CA SER A 139 22.93 6.27 -11.40
C SER A 139 23.07 5.10 -12.36
N THR A 140 23.25 5.39 -13.65
CA THR A 140 23.62 4.40 -14.67
C THR A 140 25.10 4.54 -15.00
N SER A 141 25.69 3.55 -15.67
CA SER A 141 27.10 3.60 -16.11
C SER A 141 27.40 4.77 -17.04
N THR A 142 26.38 5.31 -17.70
CA THR A 142 26.48 6.40 -18.68
C THR A 142 26.02 7.74 -18.13
N ARG A 143 25.33 7.77 -16.98
CA ARG A 143 24.70 8.97 -16.46
C ARG A 143 24.67 8.95 -14.94
N GLU A 144 25.18 10.02 -14.33
CA GLU A 144 25.04 10.26 -12.90
C GLU A 144 23.57 10.50 -12.52
N ALA A 145 23.22 10.16 -11.28
CA ALA A 145 21.89 10.41 -10.74
C ALA A 145 21.55 11.91 -10.83
N ALA A 146 20.31 12.24 -11.18
CA ALA A 146 19.89 13.64 -11.30
C ALA A 146 19.82 14.33 -9.94
N PHE A 147 19.58 13.56 -8.88
CA PHE A 147 19.47 14.01 -7.50
C PHE A 147 20.44 13.25 -6.61
N GLN A 148 21.04 13.98 -5.68
CA GLN A 148 21.92 13.41 -4.67
C GLN A 148 21.10 12.91 -3.46
N PRO A 149 21.60 11.92 -2.69
CA PRO A 149 20.89 11.40 -1.53
C PRO A 149 20.48 12.48 -0.52
N HIS A 150 21.38 13.41 -0.20
CA HIS A 150 21.13 14.50 0.74
C HIS A 150 20.05 15.50 0.26
N GLU A 151 19.81 15.60 -1.05
CA GLU A 151 18.70 16.41 -1.58
C GLU A 151 17.38 15.67 -1.36
N MET A 152 17.37 14.34 -1.55
CA MET A 152 16.20 13.52 -1.30
C MET A 152 15.82 13.52 0.19
N ASP A 153 16.77 13.61 1.11
CA ASP A 153 16.49 13.69 2.55
C ASP A 153 15.59 14.89 2.91
N LEU A 154 15.76 16.06 2.26
CA LEU A 154 14.90 17.23 2.45
C LEU A 154 13.46 16.99 1.96
N LEU A 155 13.32 16.23 0.88
CA LEU A 155 12.02 15.86 0.32
C LEU A 155 11.33 14.84 1.24
N LEU A 156 12.08 13.86 1.73
CA LEU A 156 11.61 12.86 2.69
C LEU A 156 11.20 13.54 4.00
N GLU A 157 11.98 14.46 4.56
CA GLU A 157 11.63 15.23 5.76
C GLU A 157 10.26 15.91 5.62
N LYS A 158 9.98 16.49 4.45
CA LYS A 158 8.73 17.21 4.16
C LYS A 158 7.51 16.30 3.96
N TYR A 159 7.66 15.18 3.25
CA TYR A 159 6.53 14.34 2.82
C TYR A 159 6.38 13.02 3.59
N THR A 160 7.22 12.77 4.59
CA THR A 160 7.11 11.58 5.46
C THR A 160 6.13 11.84 6.60
N ASP A 161 5.22 10.90 6.82
CA ASP A 161 4.24 10.98 7.89
C ASP A 161 4.80 10.55 9.26
N ASP A 162 3.97 10.64 10.31
CA ASP A 162 4.34 10.25 11.68
C ASP A 162 4.62 8.75 11.81
N ASN A 163 4.17 7.96 10.84
CA ASN A 163 4.41 6.53 10.76
C ASN A 163 5.69 6.18 9.98
N GLY A 164 6.43 7.18 9.45
CA GLY A 164 7.65 6.94 8.69
C GLY A 164 7.42 6.60 7.21
N PHE A 165 6.20 6.72 6.70
CA PHE A 165 5.87 6.48 5.29
C PHE A 165 5.81 7.79 4.50
N LEU A 166 6.37 7.77 3.30
CA LEU A 166 6.27 8.88 2.35
C LEU A 166 4.87 8.90 1.71
N ARG A 167 4.25 10.08 1.64
CA ARG A 167 2.93 10.28 1.01
C ARG A 167 3.06 10.69 -0.46
N LEU A 168 3.09 9.70 -1.34
CA LEU A 168 3.33 9.85 -2.78
C LEU A 168 2.30 10.77 -3.48
N PHE A 169 1.00 10.61 -3.19
CA PHE A 169 -0.05 11.40 -3.86
C PHE A 169 0.03 12.89 -3.55
N PHE A 170 0.51 13.26 -2.35
CA PHE A 170 0.67 14.67 -1.98
C PHE A 170 1.86 15.28 -2.71
N LEU A 171 2.98 14.56 -2.75
CA LEU A 171 4.15 14.95 -3.54
C LEU A 171 3.77 15.12 -5.03
N GLU A 172 3.07 14.15 -5.59
CA GLU A 172 2.62 14.17 -6.99
C GLU A 172 1.72 15.37 -7.29
N ARG A 173 0.75 15.64 -6.42
CA ARG A 173 -0.16 16.79 -6.56
C ARG A 173 0.60 18.13 -6.52
N ASP A 174 1.54 18.27 -5.61
CA ASP A 174 2.32 19.50 -5.47
C ASP A 174 3.26 19.69 -6.68
N MET A 175 3.85 18.61 -7.17
CA MET A 175 4.63 18.63 -8.42
C MET A 175 3.78 18.97 -9.64
N GLN A 176 2.56 18.43 -9.73
CA GLN A 176 1.65 18.77 -10.82
C GLN A 176 1.25 20.24 -10.77
N THR A 177 0.95 20.76 -9.58
CA THR A 177 0.65 22.19 -9.36
C THR A 177 1.82 23.08 -9.78
N LEU A 178 3.06 22.64 -9.52
CA LEU A 178 4.27 23.33 -9.99
C LEU A 178 4.39 23.33 -11.52
N VAL A 179 4.12 22.21 -12.19
CA VAL A 179 4.15 22.13 -13.67
C VAL A 179 3.09 23.04 -14.30
N GLU A 180 1.88 23.05 -13.75
CA GLU A 180 0.78 23.89 -14.24
C GLU A 180 1.07 25.39 -14.09
N GLY A 181 1.85 25.77 -13.07
CA GLY A 181 2.28 27.16 -12.87
C GLY A 181 3.48 27.60 -13.70
N ILE A 182 4.18 26.69 -14.38
CA ILE A 182 5.30 27.03 -15.25
C ILE A 182 4.75 27.39 -16.63
N ASP A 183 4.71 28.68 -16.95
CA ASP A 183 4.36 29.15 -18.29
C ASP A 183 5.35 28.57 -19.32
N PRO A 184 4.90 27.70 -20.25
CA PRO A 184 5.78 27.03 -21.20
C PRO A 184 6.47 28.00 -22.18
N LEU A 185 6.01 29.26 -22.22
CA LEU A 185 6.56 30.32 -23.05
C LEU A 185 7.56 31.23 -22.32
N ALA A 186 7.57 31.22 -20.98
CA ALA A 186 8.40 32.12 -20.19
C ALA A 186 9.79 31.53 -19.89
N GLU A 187 9.88 30.22 -19.75
CA GLU A 187 11.16 29.57 -19.47
C GLU A 187 11.90 29.26 -20.78
N LYS A 188 12.82 30.18 -21.15
CA LYS A 188 13.93 29.82 -22.04
C LYS A 188 14.53 28.51 -21.51
N PRO A 189 14.74 27.49 -22.35
CA PRO A 189 15.18 26.18 -21.90
C PRO A 189 16.39 26.39 -20.99
N ILE A 190 16.22 26.04 -19.72
CA ILE A 190 17.31 25.99 -18.75
C ILE A 190 18.18 24.84 -19.24
N ILE A 191 19.01 25.13 -20.24
CA ILE A 191 20.25 24.42 -20.48
C ILE A 191 21.03 24.74 -19.20
N SER A 192 20.76 23.97 -18.15
CA SER A 192 21.58 24.03 -16.96
C SER A 192 23.01 23.90 -17.48
N PRO A 193 23.94 24.77 -17.08
CA PRO A 193 25.35 24.58 -17.35
C PRO A 193 25.80 23.36 -16.53
N VAL A 194 25.31 22.17 -16.90
CA VAL A 194 25.98 20.91 -16.60
C VAL A 194 27.28 21.08 -17.32
N ASP A 195 28.31 21.44 -16.55
CA ASP A 195 29.69 21.13 -16.82
C ASP A 195 29.96 20.98 -18.32
N GLN A 196 29.94 22.11 -19.03
CA GLN A 196 31.03 22.31 -19.96
C GLN A 196 32.28 22.35 -19.06
N ARG A 197 32.75 21.16 -18.64
CA ARG A 197 34.16 20.91 -18.48
C ARG A 197 34.71 21.35 -19.82
N VAL A 198 35.15 22.61 -19.85
CA VAL A 198 36.03 23.15 -20.85
C VAL A 198 37.02 22.02 -21.06
N MET A 199 36.94 21.36 -22.22
CA MET A 199 38.00 20.47 -22.65
C MET A 199 39.20 21.41 -22.78
N THR A 200 39.92 21.62 -21.68
CA THR A 200 41.24 22.20 -21.72
C THR A 200 42.00 21.29 -22.69
N PRO A 201 42.49 21.82 -23.82
CA PRO A 201 43.17 21.02 -24.81
C PRO A 201 44.29 20.27 -24.10
N ARG A 202 44.15 18.95 -24.05
CA ARG A 202 45.16 18.06 -23.49
C ARG A 202 46.42 18.29 -24.32
N PRO A 203 47.55 18.71 -23.72
CA PRO A 203 48.78 18.92 -24.48
C PRO A 203 49.17 17.61 -25.19
N PRO A 204 49.67 17.68 -26.43
CA PRO A 204 50.04 16.51 -27.21
C PRO A 204 51.23 15.81 -26.57
N SER A 205 50.97 14.79 -25.76
CA SER A 205 52.00 13.83 -25.35
C SER A 205 52.29 12.92 -26.54
N PHE A 206 53.31 13.30 -27.32
CA PHE A 206 54.01 12.42 -28.25
C PHE A 206 54.61 11.25 -27.47
N ASN A 207 53.95 10.10 -27.47
CA ASN A 207 54.63 8.82 -27.26
C ASN A 207 54.36 7.93 -28.47
N LYS A 208 55.32 7.96 -29.39
CA LYS A 208 55.52 6.96 -30.42
C LYS A 208 55.85 5.64 -29.74
N SER A 209 54.95 4.67 -29.78
CA SER A 209 55.32 3.26 -29.76
C SER A 209 54.35 2.48 -30.62
N THR A 210 54.75 2.36 -31.87
CA THR A 210 54.35 1.36 -32.86
C THR A 210 54.33 -0.04 -32.24
N ILE A 211 53.15 -0.65 -32.08
CA ILE A 211 53.01 -2.09 -31.95
C ILE A 211 51.84 -2.49 -32.87
N GLY A 212 52.20 -3.24 -33.91
CA GLY A 212 51.35 -3.54 -35.05
C GLY A 212 50.19 -4.48 -34.71
N PHE A 213 49.03 -4.19 -35.31
CA PHE A 213 47.96 -5.15 -35.44
C PHE A 213 48.19 -6.00 -36.68
N SER A 214 48.46 -7.29 -36.46
CA SER A 214 48.54 -8.29 -37.52
C SER A 214 47.17 -8.49 -38.15
N MET A 215 47.08 -8.30 -39.47
CA MET A 215 45.97 -8.80 -40.26
C MET A 215 45.96 -10.33 -40.22
N GLN A 216 44.95 -10.92 -39.58
CA GLN A 216 44.59 -12.32 -39.77
C GLN A 216 43.16 -12.47 -40.29
N LYS A 217 43.13 -12.77 -41.59
CA LYS A 217 42.27 -13.66 -42.40
C LYS A 217 40.76 -13.81 -42.08
N PRO A 218 39.91 -13.81 -43.13
CA PRO A 218 38.53 -14.28 -43.06
C PRO A 218 38.47 -15.81 -43.20
N LEU A 219 37.55 -16.47 -42.50
CA LEU A 219 36.84 -17.73 -42.83
C LEU A 219 36.44 -18.49 -41.56
N HIS A 220 35.16 -18.44 -41.18
CA HIS A 220 34.30 -19.64 -41.09
C HIS A 220 32.87 -19.25 -40.71
N LEU A 221 31.91 -19.67 -41.53
CA LEU A 221 30.51 -19.77 -41.15
C LEU A 221 30.41 -20.73 -39.96
N GLN A 222 30.25 -20.21 -38.74
CA GLN A 222 29.73 -21.00 -37.62
C GLN A 222 28.25 -20.75 -37.48
N GLN A 223 27.52 -21.86 -37.57
CA GLN A 223 26.08 -21.97 -37.39
C GLN A 223 25.64 -21.32 -36.08
N ARG A 224 24.64 -20.44 -36.21
CA ARG A 224 23.91 -19.84 -35.11
C ARG A 224 23.11 -20.93 -34.38
N PRO A 225 23.35 -21.21 -33.09
CA PRO A 225 22.48 -22.10 -32.33
C PRO A 225 21.09 -21.46 -32.19
N LYS A 226 20.06 -22.22 -32.59
CA LYS A 226 18.66 -21.92 -32.31
C LYS A 226 18.33 -22.46 -30.93
N SER A 227 18.33 -21.61 -29.91
CA SER A 227 17.70 -21.94 -28.63
C SER A 227 17.36 -20.67 -27.86
N ALA A 228 16.21 -20.73 -27.16
CA ALA A 228 15.63 -19.74 -26.25
C ALA A 228 14.75 -18.63 -26.86
N CYS A 229 13.65 -19.03 -27.51
CA CYS A 229 12.38 -18.32 -27.36
C CYS A 229 11.63 -18.92 -26.16
N GLN A 230 11.71 -18.31 -24.98
CA GLN A 230 10.71 -18.50 -23.92
C GLN A 230 9.89 -17.22 -23.82
N ALA A 231 8.79 -17.21 -24.57
CA ALA A 231 7.72 -16.24 -24.39
C ALA A 231 7.04 -16.53 -23.04
N ARG A 232 7.14 -15.59 -22.10
CA ARG A 232 6.28 -15.56 -20.92
C ARG A 232 4.92 -15.04 -21.36
N SER A 233 3.92 -15.93 -21.38
CA SER A 233 2.51 -15.56 -21.50
C SER A 233 1.96 -15.09 -20.15
N PRO A 234 0.95 -14.19 -20.13
CA PRO A 234 0.34 -13.68 -18.91
C PRO A 234 -0.47 -14.77 -18.20
N ARG A 235 -0.46 -14.74 -16.86
CA ARG A 235 -1.38 -15.52 -16.02
C ARG A 235 -2.71 -14.78 -15.96
N ASP A 236 -3.74 -15.31 -16.61
CA ASP A 236 -5.12 -14.96 -16.32
C ASP A 236 -5.54 -15.65 -15.01
N PHE A 237 -5.80 -14.84 -14.00
CA PHE A 237 -6.42 -15.25 -12.74
C PHE A 237 -7.92 -15.48 -13.00
N ASN A 238 -8.32 -16.73 -13.20
CA ASN A 238 -9.73 -17.09 -13.28
C ASN A 238 -10.24 -17.45 -11.89
N SER A 239 -11.18 -16.63 -11.41
CA SER A 239 -11.86 -16.75 -10.13
C SER A 239 -12.85 -17.91 -10.18
N SER A 240 -12.57 -18.98 -9.44
CA SER A 240 -13.49 -20.09 -9.22
C SER A 240 -14.47 -19.76 -8.09
N ASP A 241 -15.75 -19.88 -8.43
CA ASP A 241 -16.91 -19.86 -7.55
C ASP A 241 -16.78 -20.81 -6.35
N PHE A 242 -16.90 -20.28 -5.13
CA PHE A 242 -17.16 -21.08 -3.93
C PHE A 242 -18.67 -21.20 -3.73
N SER A 243 -19.22 -22.32 -4.19
CA SER A 243 -20.55 -22.79 -3.84
C SER A 243 -20.42 -23.70 -2.61
N ILE A 244 -20.82 -23.23 -1.43
CA ILE A 244 -20.92 -24.08 -0.23
C ILE A 244 -22.37 -24.58 -0.13
N SER A 245 -22.54 -25.88 -0.37
CA SER A 245 -23.75 -26.64 -0.05
C SER A 245 -23.38 -27.90 0.74
N GLY A 246 -24.27 -28.30 1.66
CA GLY A 246 -24.24 -29.56 2.42
C GLY A 246 -23.82 -29.37 3.88
N SER A 247 -24.71 -29.30 4.88
CA SER A 247 -25.71 -30.27 5.38
C SER A 247 -25.12 -31.47 6.15
N ALA A 248 -25.34 -31.42 7.47
CA ALA A 248 -25.81 -32.50 8.35
C ALA A 248 -24.84 -33.50 9.03
N THR A 249 -24.99 -33.53 10.36
CA THR A 249 -24.99 -34.67 11.31
C THR A 249 -23.70 -35.47 11.56
N ALA A 250 -23.24 -35.47 12.81
CA ALA A 250 -23.32 -36.65 13.69
C ALA A 250 -22.71 -36.41 15.09
N ARG A 251 -23.44 -36.90 16.10
CA ARG A 251 -23.03 -37.22 17.48
C ARG A 251 -21.71 -38.00 17.55
N GLN A 252 -20.89 -37.74 18.56
CA GLN A 252 -20.37 -38.71 19.56
C GLN A 252 -19.46 -37.97 20.56
N GLN A 253 -19.91 -37.82 21.81
CA GLN A 253 -19.45 -38.55 23.01
C GLN A 253 -18.18 -37.98 23.66
N ARG A 254 -18.40 -37.36 24.84
CA ARG A 254 -17.40 -37.13 25.90
C ARG A 254 -16.86 -38.46 26.41
N PRO A 255 -15.66 -38.44 27.01
CA PRO A 255 -15.63 -38.81 28.42
C PRO A 255 -14.85 -37.84 29.30
N SER A 256 -15.29 -37.83 30.55
CA SER A 256 -14.73 -37.16 31.72
C SER A 256 -13.44 -37.81 32.19
N SER A 257 -12.51 -37.03 32.74
CA SER A 257 -11.95 -37.24 34.09
C SER A 257 -10.88 -36.19 34.41
N ALA A 258 -11.01 -35.65 35.62
CA ALA A 258 -10.01 -34.83 36.28
C ALA A 258 -9.08 -35.73 37.11
N HIS A 259 -7.81 -35.37 37.23
CA HIS A 259 -7.11 -35.19 38.51
C HIS A 259 -5.72 -34.54 38.30
N PRO A 260 -5.21 -33.77 39.28
CA PRO A 260 -3.94 -33.04 39.19
C PRO A 260 -2.80 -33.76 39.91
N ALA A 261 -1.55 -33.53 39.49
CA ALA A 261 -0.37 -33.64 40.35
C ALA A 261 0.85 -32.94 39.72
N SER A 262 1.61 -32.25 40.56
CA SER A 262 2.82 -31.51 40.26
C SER A 262 4.04 -32.41 40.03
N ARG A 263 4.98 -31.99 39.16
CA ARG A 263 6.43 -31.88 39.46
C ARG A 263 7.23 -31.45 38.22
N ALA A 264 8.06 -30.43 38.38
CA ALA A 264 9.17 -30.07 37.49
C ALA A 264 10.41 -30.97 37.74
N PRO A 265 11.59 -30.69 37.17
CA PRO A 265 11.95 -30.59 35.75
C PRO A 265 13.11 -31.57 35.41
N ALA A 266 13.27 -31.97 34.14
CA ALA A 266 14.51 -32.55 33.66
C ALA A 266 14.63 -32.35 32.14
N GLY A 267 15.82 -31.94 31.71
CA GLY A 267 16.16 -31.63 30.33
C GLY A 267 16.17 -32.85 29.41
N GLY A 268 16.07 -32.55 28.12
CA GLY A 268 16.23 -33.49 27.03
C GLY A 268 16.06 -32.77 25.71
N GLU A 269 17.16 -32.51 25.01
CA GLU A 269 17.17 -32.24 23.57
C GLU A 269 16.43 -33.35 22.82
N PRO A 270 15.68 -33.01 21.76
CA PRO A 270 15.37 -33.95 20.71
C PRO A 270 16.09 -33.60 19.37
N PRO A 271 16.34 -34.63 18.54
CA PRO A 271 17.30 -34.58 17.45
C PRO A 271 16.75 -33.94 16.17
N ARG A 272 17.70 -33.44 15.36
CA ARG A 272 17.54 -33.13 13.93
C ARG A 272 16.96 -34.33 13.19
N LEU A 273 15.85 -34.11 12.49
CA LEU A 273 15.38 -35.01 11.43
C LEU A 273 15.41 -34.31 10.07
N SER A 274 15.91 -35.12 9.16
CA SER A 274 16.33 -34.93 7.79
C SER A 274 15.19 -34.69 6.80
N ALA A 275 15.57 -34.00 5.72
CA ALA A 275 14.81 -33.76 4.51
C ALA A 275 14.25 -35.06 3.91
N GLY A 276 12.94 -35.04 3.59
CA GLY A 276 12.27 -36.04 2.77
C GLY A 276 11.84 -35.42 1.46
N ALA A 277 12.51 -35.83 0.38
CA ALA A 277 12.11 -35.57 -0.99
C ALA A 277 10.83 -36.38 -1.33
N ALA A 278 9.91 -35.77 -2.08
CA ALA A 278 8.75 -36.47 -2.65
C ALA A 278 8.67 -36.23 -4.17
N PRO A 279 8.16 -37.21 -4.93
CA PRO A 279 8.52 -37.42 -6.33
C PRO A 279 7.57 -36.78 -7.34
N ALA A 280 8.12 -36.62 -8.55
CA ALA A 280 7.42 -36.24 -9.77
C ALA A 280 6.39 -37.30 -10.19
N GLY A 281 5.13 -36.90 -10.31
CA GLY A 281 4.06 -37.65 -10.94
C GLY A 281 3.68 -37.00 -12.28
N GLY A 282 3.88 -37.74 -13.37
CA GLY A 282 3.48 -37.33 -14.71
C GLY A 282 1.98 -37.55 -14.97
N GLU A 283 1.39 -36.67 -15.77
CA GLU A 283 0.04 -36.82 -16.32
C GLU A 283 0.02 -36.83 -17.86
N PRO A 284 -0.95 -37.54 -18.49
CA PRO A 284 -0.96 -37.90 -19.91
C PRO A 284 -1.59 -36.85 -20.85
N PRO A 285 -1.41 -36.97 -22.18
CA PRO A 285 -1.77 -35.94 -23.15
C PRO A 285 -3.28 -35.89 -23.40
N ARG A 286 -3.87 -34.69 -23.32
CA ARG A 286 -5.26 -34.43 -23.73
C ARG A 286 -5.33 -33.74 -25.09
N GLN A 287 -6.28 -34.24 -25.87
CA GLN A 287 -6.54 -33.98 -27.28
C GLN A 287 -7.04 -32.55 -27.54
N ARG A 288 -6.60 -32.00 -28.69
CA ARG A 288 -7.09 -30.76 -29.31
C ARG A 288 -8.51 -30.93 -29.84
N PRO A 289 -9.42 -29.96 -29.63
CA PRO A 289 -10.47 -29.66 -30.59
C PRO A 289 -10.10 -28.43 -31.42
N GLN A 290 -10.16 -28.62 -32.74
CA GLN A 290 -10.28 -27.55 -33.73
C GLN A 290 -11.70 -26.97 -33.67
N SER A 291 -11.87 -25.67 -33.80
CA SER A 291 -12.78 -25.07 -34.79
C SER A 291 -12.90 -23.55 -34.61
N ALA A 292 -12.67 -22.87 -35.72
CA ALA A 292 -12.95 -21.46 -35.94
C ALA A 292 -14.46 -21.24 -36.05
N ARG A 293 -14.95 -20.09 -35.56
CA ARG A 293 -16.21 -19.49 -36.03
C ARG A 293 -16.21 -17.96 -35.84
N PRO A 294 -17.05 -17.23 -36.60
CA PRO A 294 -16.68 -15.96 -37.20
C PRO A 294 -17.30 -14.75 -36.51
N SER A 295 -16.69 -13.61 -36.78
CA SER A 295 -17.15 -12.25 -36.55
C SER A 295 -18.57 -12.02 -37.09
N GLY A 296 -19.53 -11.95 -36.18
CA GLY A 296 -20.89 -11.46 -36.45
C GLY A 296 -21.08 -10.08 -35.83
N GLN A 297 -21.23 -9.07 -36.70
CA GLN A 297 -21.71 -7.73 -36.35
C GLN A 297 -23.02 -7.83 -35.54
N ARG A 298 -23.03 -7.25 -34.34
CA ARG A 298 -24.25 -7.03 -33.56
C ARG A 298 -24.56 -5.55 -33.51
N SER A 299 -25.74 -5.27 -34.06
CA SER A 299 -26.48 -4.02 -34.08
C SER A 299 -26.69 -3.48 -32.67
N SER A 300 -26.40 -2.20 -32.48
CA SER A 300 -26.63 -1.42 -31.28
C SER A 300 -28.13 -1.17 -31.04
N GLY A 301 -28.79 -2.07 -30.31
CA GLY A 301 -30.10 -1.84 -29.68
C GLY A 301 -29.90 -1.55 -28.20
N GLY A 302 -29.69 -0.29 -27.84
CA GLY A 302 -29.50 0.15 -26.45
C GLY A 302 -30.80 0.05 -25.67
N ALA A 303 -30.95 -1.01 -24.87
CA ALA A 303 -31.95 -1.08 -23.83
C ALA A 303 -31.66 0.02 -22.78
N PRO A 304 -32.69 0.74 -22.27
CA PRO A 304 -32.49 1.74 -21.21
C PRO A 304 -31.94 1.01 -19.98
N GLY A 305 -30.67 1.30 -19.67
CA GLY A 305 -30.01 0.74 -18.50
C GLY A 305 -30.75 1.12 -17.21
N PRO A 306 -30.65 0.29 -16.16
CA PRO A 306 -31.30 0.57 -14.89
C PRO A 306 -30.91 1.96 -14.39
N PRO A 307 -31.85 2.73 -13.80
CA PRO A 307 -31.61 4.09 -13.36
C PRO A 307 -30.40 4.08 -12.41
N ARG A 308 -29.40 4.91 -12.74
CA ARG A 308 -28.22 5.10 -11.91
C ARG A 308 -28.67 5.62 -10.55
N GLN A 309 -28.82 4.71 -9.57
CA GLN A 309 -29.09 5.08 -8.20
C GLN A 309 -28.00 6.04 -7.73
N SER A 310 -28.42 7.19 -7.20
CA SER A 310 -27.53 8.20 -6.62
C SER A 310 -26.57 7.52 -5.62
N VAL A 311 -25.31 7.95 -5.66
CA VAL A 311 -24.25 7.48 -4.75
C VAL A 311 -24.70 7.56 -3.29
N MET A 312 -25.52 8.57 -2.94
CA MET A 312 -26.09 8.75 -1.61
C MET A 312 -27.01 7.60 -1.18
N VAL A 313 -27.80 7.04 -2.10
CA VAL A 313 -28.70 5.90 -1.83
C VAL A 313 -27.90 4.62 -1.57
N LYS A 314 -26.79 4.43 -2.28
CA LYS A 314 -25.89 3.28 -2.06
C LYS A 314 -25.17 3.38 -0.71
N LEU A 315 -24.78 4.59 -0.31
CA LEU A 315 -24.15 4.88 0.99
C LEU A 315 -25.12 4.66 2.15
N THR A 316 -26.34 5.20 2.07
CA THR A 316 -27.37 5.00 3.11
C THR A 316 -27.73 3.52 3.25
N ARG A 317 -27.88 2.79 2.14
CA ARG A 317 -28.13 1.35 2.15
C ARG A 317 -27.00 0.57 2.85
N LYS A 318 -25.73 0.85 2.52
CA LYS A 318 -24.59 0.18 3.17
C LYS A 318 -24.46 0.52 4.65
N ALA A 319 -24.74 1.77 5.04
CA ALA A 319 -24.75 2.16 6.45
C ALA A 319 -25.84 1.42 7.25
N TYR A 320 -27.03 1.28 6.66
CA TYR A 320 -28.14 0.53 7.25
C TYR A 320 -27.84 -0.98 7.38
N GLU A 321 -27.29 -1.60 6.33
CA GLU A 321 -26.88 -3.02 6.36
C GLU A 321 -25.79 -3.27 7.42
N ARG A 322 -24.84 -2.34 7.62
CA ARG A 322 -23.84 -2.44 8.68
C ARG A 322 -24.44 -2.30 10.08
N ARG A 323 -25.39 -1.38 10.29
CA ARG A 323 -26.12 -1.24 11.57
C ARG A 323 -26.90 -2.51 11.93
N LEU A 324 -27.53 -3.16 10.95
CA LEU A 324 -28.24 -4.43 11.19
C LEU A 324 -27.27 -5.53 11.63
N ARG A 325 -26.11 -5.67 10.98
CA ARG A 325 -25.09 -6.68 11.37
C ARG A 325 -24.55 -6.45 12.78
N LEU A 326 -24.28 -5.20 13.16
CA LEU A 326 -23.87 -4.90 14.55
C LEU A 326 -24.97 -5.28 15.54
N ARG A 327 -26.23 -4.95 15.24
CA ARG A 327 -27.36 -5.35 16.10
C ARG A 327 -27.45 -6.86 16.27
N ASP A 328 -27.24 -7.62 15.21
CA ASP A 328 -27.31 -9.09 15.26
C ASP A 328 -26.13 -9.70 16.04
N ILE A 329 -24.91 -9.17 15.88
CA ILE A 329 -23.73 -9.59 16.66
C ILE A 329 -23.94 -9.35 18.16
N PHE A 330 -24.45 -8.17 18.54
CA PHE A 330 -24.73 -7.86 19.95
C PHE A 330 -25.91 -8.68 20.50
N ARG A 331 -26.92 -8.98 19.69
CA ARG A 331 -28.07 -9.78 20.11
C ARG A 331 -27.71 -11.26 20.33
N ASP A 332 -26.73 -11.78 19.59
CA ASP A 332 -26.23 -13.14 19.81
C ASP A 332 -25.26 -13.22 21.00
N ALA A 333 -24.47 -12.18 21.26
CA ALA A 333 -23.67 -12.08 22.48
C ALA A 333 -24.55 -11.99 23.75
N ASP A 334 -25.72 -11.35 23.66
CA ASP A 334 -26.65 -11.17 24.79
C ASP A 334 -27.48 -12.43 25.11
N LYS A 335 -27.61 -13.38 24.18
CA LYS A 335 -28.26 -14.68 24.45
C LYS A 335 -27.48 -15.54 25.46
N PHE A 336 -26.17 -15.31 25.61
CA PHE A 336 -25.35 -15.96 26.63
C PHE A 336 -25.46 -15.30 28.03
N ARG A 337 -26.21 -14.19 28.16
CA ARG A 337 -26.44 -13.49 29.44
C ARG A 337 -27.74 -13.86 30.15
N ARG A 338 -28.65 -14.60 29.52
CA ARG A 338 -29.85 -15.13 30.20
C ARG A 338 -29.51 -16.47 30.86
N GLY A 339 -28.81 -16.39 31.98
CA GLY A 339 -28.80 -17.42 33.03
C GLY A 339 -29.88 -17.09 34.06
#